data_AF-A0A2W1AGD6-F1
#
_entry.id   AF-A0A2W1AGD6-F1
#
_cell.length_a   1.000
_cell.length_b   1.000
_cell.length_c   1.000
_cell.angle_alpha   90.00
_cell.angle_beta   90.00
_cell.angle_gamma   90.00
#
_symmetry.space_group_name_H-M   'P 1'
#
loop_
_entity.id
_entity.type
_entity.pdbx_description
1 polymer ?
#
loop_
_entity_poly.entity_id
_entity_poly.type
_entity_poly.pdbx_seq_one_letter_code
_entity_poly.pdbx_strand_id
1 'polypeptide(L)'
;MASRSDVQVLSRAVQILTSVRWLLRDARLYNAPSMKDPLGGGRMTESRSALEVLNHHDEAMVAKDIDSVLSDFAEDAVILGPDGPIKGKEAIREFFAGFAQLLTPEFIAAFEITRQGAAGDVAYQTWKSGTAVPLGTDTLVVRDGLITTMTFAAYMPS
;
A
#
# COMPACT_ATOMS: atom_id res chain seq x y z
N MET A 1 17.16 -18.72 16.32
CA MET A 1 16.15 -18.44 17.36
C MET A 1 15.90 -16.94 17.33
N ALA A 2 14.73 -16.48 16.89
CA ALA A 2 14.41 -15.05 16.88
C ALA A 2 14.31 -14.53 18.32
N SER A 3 14.81 -13.31 18.59
CA SER A 3 14.80 -12.75 19.93
C SER A 3 13.38 -12.38 20.38
N ARG A 4 13.16 -12.25 21.68
CA ARG A 4 11.85 -11.92 22.26
C ARG A 4 11.32 -10.55 21.78
N SER A 5 12.22 -9.64 21.43
CA SER A 5 11.92 -8.36 20.79
C SER A 5 11.48 -8.53 19.34
N ASP A 6 12.13 -9.41 18.57
CA ASP A 6 11.77 -9.67 17.17
C ASP A 6 10.35 -10.25 17.07
N VAL A 7 10.00 -11.16 17.99
CA VAL A 7 8.66 -11.76 18.06
C VAL A 7 7.60 -10.71 18.46
N GLN A 8 7.92 -9.74 19.30
CA GLN A 8 6.98 -8.67 19.69
C GLN A 8 6.75 -7.64 18.59
N VAL A 9 7.78 -7.28 17.82
CA VAL A 9 7.66 -6.38 16.65
C VAL A 9 6.81 -7.04 15.57
N LEU A 10 7.08 -8.31 15.24
CA LEU A 10 6.30 -9.08 14.27
C LEU A 10 4.84 -9.27 14.74
N SER A 11 4.62 -9.55 16.03
CA SER A 11 3.26 -9.67 16.59
C SER A 11 2.47 -8.35 16.50
N ARG A 12 3.12 -7.19 16.64
CA ARG A 12 2.45 -5.88 16.52
C ARG A 12 2.20 -5.48 15.07
N ALA A 13 3.11 -5.78 14.15
CA ALA A 13 2.89 -5.63 12.71
C ALA A 13 1.64 -6.40 12.24
N VAL A 14 1.48 -7.65 12.70
CA VAL A 14 0.27 -8.47 12.45
C VAL A 14 -0.98 -7.92 13.14
N GLN A 15 -0.83 -7.23 14.28
CA GLN A 15 -1.94 -6.61 15.01
C GLN A 15 -2.46 -5.31 14.37
N ILE A 16 -1.58 -4.54 13.71
CA ILE A 16 -1.95 -3.37 12.89
C ILE A 16 -2.81 -3.85 11.70
N LEU A 17 -2.41 -4.93 11.02
CA LEU A 17 -3.15 -5.52 9.90
C LEU A 17 -4.53 -6.09 10.31
N THR A 18 -4.65 -6.66 11.52
CA THR A 18 -5.95 -7.16 12.02
C THR A 18 -6.89 -6.07 12.53
N SER A 19 -6.37 -4.87 12.85
CA SER A 19 -7.17 -3.73 13.30
C SER A 19 -7.95 -3.04 12.17
N VAL A 20 -7.57 -3.31 10.91
CA VAL A 20 -8.28 -2.84 9.70
C VAL A 20 -9.67 -3.49 9.56
N ARG A 21 -9.89 -4.67 10.18
CA ARG A 21 -11.16 -5.40 10.11
C ARG A 21 -12.33 -4.66 10.81
N TRP A 22 -12.03 -3.70 11.70
CA TRP A 22 -13.04 -2.91 12.42
C TRP A 22 -13.60 -1.70 11.65
N LEU A 23 -12.97 -1.28 10.56
CA LEU A 23 -13.47 -0.20 9.67
C LEU A 23 -14.42 -0.71 8.57
N LEU A 24 -14.62 -2.03 8.45
CA LEU A 24 -15.42 -2.67 7.39
C LEU A 24 -16.94 -2.65 7.63
N ARG A 25 -17.46 -1.98 8.67
CA ARG A 25 -18.91 -1.98 8.94
C ARG A 25 -19.75 -1.22 7.89
N ASP A 26 -19.13 -0.37 7.06
CA ASP A 26 -19.79 0.33 5.95
C ASP A 26 -19.19 0.01 4.56
N ALA A 27 -18.55 -1.15 4.39
CA ALA A 27 -18.05 -1.61 3.08
C ALA A 27 -19.15 -1.77 2.00
N ARG A 28 -20.43 -1.69 2.38
CA ARG A 28 -21.57 -1.69 1.44
C ARG A 28 -21.71 -0.41 0.62
N LEU A 29 -21.06 0.69 1.01
CA LEU A 29 -21.17 1.97 0.29
C LEU A 29 -20.06 2.20 -0.74
N TYR A 30 -18.97 1.43 -0.71
CA TYR A 30 -17.80 1.63 -1.58
C TYR A 30 -17.52 0.48 -2.56
N ASN A 31 -18.14 -0.69 -2.35
CA ASN A 31 -17.98 -1.84 -3.24
C ASN A 31 -19.20 -2.01 -4.14
N ALA A 32 -19.55 -0.98 -4.92
CA ALA A 32 -20.46 -1.15 -6.03
C ALA A 32 -19.72 -1.94 -7.12
N PRO A 33 -20.22 -3.12 -7.55
CA PRO A 33 -19.60 -3.83 -8.66
C PRO A 33 -19.63 -2.91 -9.90
N SER A 34 -18.51 -2.88 -10.61
CA SER A 34 -18.45 -2.26 -11.94
C SER A 34 -19.55 -2.87 -12.81
N MET A 35 -20.54 -2.08 -13.23
CA MET A 35 -21.50 -2.52 -14.24
C MET A 35 -20.73 -2.79 -15.54
N LYS A 36 -20.47 -4.07 -15.83
CA LYS A 36 -20.08 -4.52 -17.16
C LYS A 36 -21.18 -5.42 -17.74
N ASP A 37 -21.73 -4.91 -18.84
CA ASP A 37 -22.45 -5.53 -19.97
C ASP A 37 -23.23 -6.86 -19.75
N PRO A 38 -24.55 -6.95 -20.07
CA PRO A 38 -25.38 -8.14 -19.86
C PRO A 38 -25.08 -9.37 -20.73
N LEU A 39 -24.05 -9.39 -21.59
CA LEU A 39 -23.88 -10.47 -22.58
C LEU A 39 -22.42 -10.91 -22.76
N GLY A 40 -22.10 -12.12 -22.27
CA GLY A 40 -20.97 -12.90 -22.81
C GLY A 40 -20.13 -13.64 -21.77
N GLY A 41 -20.42 -14.93 -21.61
CA GLY A 41 -19.64 -15.84 -20.78
C GLY A 41 -18.21 -16.05 -21.27
N GLY A 42 -17.25 -15.58 -20.49
CA GLY A 42 -15.88 -16.05 -20.42
C GLY A 42 -15.48 -16.00 -18.95
N ARG A 43 -14.77 -17.01 -18.45
CA ARG A 43 -14.27 -16.99 -17.06
C ARG A 43 -13.23 -15.86 -16.98
N MET A 44 -13.69 -14.65 -16.64
CA MET A 44 -12.86 -13.56 -16.19
C MET A 44 -12.09 -14.10 -14.99
N THR A 45 -10.78 -14.30 -15.12
CA THR A 45 -9.93 -14.16 -13.94
C THR A 45 -10.12 -12.73 -13.49
N GLU A 46 -10.88 -12.52 -12.42
CA GLU A 46 -11.05 -11.17 -11.88
C GLU A 46 -9.66 -10.68 -11.46
N SER A 47 -9.17 -9.65 -12.16
CA SER A 47 -7.93 -8.98 -11.79
C SER A 47 -8.09 -8.38 -10.39
N ARG A 48 -6.99 -8.33 -9.62
CA ARG A 48 -6.99 -7.80 -8.25
C ARG A 48 -7.62 -6.39 -8.20
N SER A 49 -8.51 -6.16 -7.25
CA SER A 49 -9.10 -4.85 -6.99
C SER A 49 -8.05 -3.87 -6.44
N ALA A 50 -8.33 -2.56 -6.52
CA ALA A 50 -7.40 -1.55 -6.02
C ALA A 50 -7.12 -1.69 -4.52
N LEU A 51 -8.12 -2.10 -3.72
CA LEU A 51 -7.95 -2.34 -2.28
C LEU A 51 -7.12 -3.59 -1.99
N GLU A 52 -7.27 -4.67 -2.77
CA GLU A 52 -6.45 -5.87 -2.63
C GLU A 52 -4.99 -5.59 -2.97
N VAL A 53 -4.73 -4.80 -4.02
CA VAL A 53 -3.38 -4.37 -4.38
C VAL A 53 -2.77 -3.48 -3.30
N LEU A 54 -3.53 -2.51 -2.75
CA LEU A 54 -3.05 -1.67 -1.65
C LEU A 54 -2.69 -2.50 -0.41
N ASN A 55 -3.54 -3.44 -0.01
CA ASN A 55 -3.28 -4.29 1.16
C ASN A 55 -2.03 -5.16 0.97
N HIS A 56 -1.87 -5.78 -0.20
CA HIS A 56 -0.67 -6.56 -0.50
C HIS A 56 0.59 -5.67 -0.50
N HIS A 57 0.49 -4.47 -1.08
CA HIS A 57 1.57 -3.49 -1.08
C HIS A 57 2.00 -3.11 0.34
N ASP A 58 1.04 -2.82 1.23
CA ASP A 58 1.32 -2.49 2.64
C ASP A 58 2.00 -3.66 3.38
N GLU A 59 1.53 -4.90 3.18
CA GLU A 59 2.13 -6.10 3.77
C GLU A 59 3.58 -6.30 3.30
N ALA A 60 3.83 -6.16 2.00
CA ALA A 60 5.16 -6.26 1.41
C ALA A 60 6.11 -5.16 1.93
N MET A 61 5.62 -3.94 2.08
CA MET A 61 6.38 -2.81 2.63
C MET A 61 6.78 -3.05 4.09
N VAL A 62 5.86 -3.52 4.94
CA VAL A 62 6.16 -3.84 6.34
C VAL A 62 7.15 -5.01 6.45
N ALA A 63 7.05 -5.99 5.56
CA ALA A 63 7.99 -7.11 5.45
C ALA A 63 9.36 -6.71 4.86
N LYS A 64 9.49 -5.49 4.33
CA LYS A 64 10.65 -5.02 3.57
C LYS A 64 10.98 -5.88 2.35
N ASP A 65 9.96 -6.51 1.76
CA ASP A 65 10.10 -7.35 0.58
C ASP A 65 9.92 -6.49 -0.68
N ILE A 66 11.02 -5.90 -1.17
CA ILE A 66 11.01 -5.00 -2.32
C ILE A 66 10.58 -5.72 -3.60
N ASP A 67 10.89 -7.01 -3.75
CA ASP A 67 10.48 -7.75 -4.93
C ASP A 67 8.96 -7.97 -4.94
N SER A 68 8.38 -8.25 -3.77
CA SER A 68 6.93 -8.33 -3.61
C SER A 68 6.26 -6.97 -3.84
N VAL A 69 6.82 -5.87 -3.31
CA VAL A 69 6.34 -4.50 -3.59
C VAL A 69 6.31 -4.20 -5.08
N LEU A 70 7.39 -4.53 -5.80
CA LEU A 70 7.48 -4.30 -7.24
C LEU A 70 6.58 -5.20 -8.08
N SER A 71 6.16 -6.35 -7.54
CA SER A 71 5.18 -7.21 -8.20
C SER A 71 3.82 -6.54 -8.35
N ASP A 72 3.54 -5.51 -7.55
CA ASP A 72 2.33 -4.71 -7.66
C ASP A 72 2.39 -3.65 -8.76
N PHE A 73 3.56 -3.29 -9.27
CA PHE A 73 3.71 -2.22 -10.27
C PHE A 73 3.71 -2.76 -11.71
N ALA A 74 3.02 -2.02 -12.59
CA ALA A 74 3.20 -2.13 -14.03
C ALA A 74 4.63 -1.70 -14.43
N GLU A 75 5.11 -2.18 -15.58
CA GLU A 75 6.50 -1.92 -16.02
C GLU A 75 6.76 -0.43 -16.30
N ASP A 76 5.76 0.28 -16.80
CA ASP A 76 5.80 1.71 -17.13
C ASP A 76 5.20 2.60 -16.03
N ALA A 77 5.02 2.06 -14.82
CA ALA A 77 4.41 2.78 -13.72
C ALA A 77 5.21 4.03 -13.32
N VAL A 78 4.51 4.98 -12.71
CA VAL A 78 5.10 6.24 -12.23
C VAL A 78 4.71 6.52 -10.79
N ILE A 79 5.68 6.93 -9.97
CA ILE A 79 5.45 7.55 -8.67
C ILE A 79 5.57 9.07 -8.84
N LEU A 80 4.56 9.81 -8.38
CA LEU A 80 4.59 11.27 -8.29
C LEU A 80 4.82 11.65 -6.83
N GLY A 81 5.97 12.27 -6.56
CA GLY A 81 6.34 12.74 -5.22
C GLY A 81 6.74 14.21 -5.19
N PRO A 82 7.05 14.76 -4.00
CA PRO A 82 7.45 16.15 -3.82
C PRO A 82 8.70 16.55 -4.63
N ASP A 83 9.63 15.61 -4.82
CA ASP A 83 10.89 15.83 -5.55
C ASP A 83 10.76 15.58 -7.07
N GLY A 84 9.55 15.28 -7.55
CA GLY A 84 9.26 15.03 -8.95
C GLY A 84 8.86 13.58 -9.27
N PRO A 85 8.70 13.25 -10.56
CA PRO A 85 8.25 11.93 -10.99
C PRO A 85 9.38 10.90 -11.03
N ILE A 86 9.11 9.69 -10.53
CA ILE A 86 9.96 8.50 -10.60
C ILE A 86 9.31 7.53 -11.58
N LYS A 87 9.97 7.22 -12.70
CA LYS A 87 9.35 6.53 -13.83
C LYS A 87 10.01 5.18 -14.09
N GLY A 88 9.20 4.15 -14.25
CA GLY A 88 9.63 2.80 -14.56
C GLY A 88 10.09 2.01 -13.35
N LYS A 89 10.00 0.69 -13.47
CA LYS A 89 10.18 -0.25 -12.36
C LYS A 89 11.57 -0.23 -11.72
N GLU A 90 12.61 0.08 -12.51
CA GLU A 90 13.99 0.20 -12.00
C GLU A 90 14.15 1.41 -11.05
N ALA A 91 13.69 2.59 -11.46
CA ALA A 91 13.74 3.78 -10.61
C ALA A 91 12.84 3.64 -9.38
N ILE A 92 11.68 2.97 -9.53
CA ILE A 92 10.78 2.65 -8.41
C ILE A 92 11.45 1.67 -7.43
N ARG A 93 12.24 0.70 -7.91
CA ARG A 93 13.02 -0.20 -7.06
C ARG A 93 13.99 0.58 -6.17
N GLU A 94 14.73 1.51 -6.77
CA GLU A 94 15.69 2.34 -6.04
C GLU A 94 15.00 3.20 -4.97
N PHE A 95 13.85 3.79 -5.31
CA PHE A 95 13.02 4.54 -4.37
C PHE A 95 12.64 3.70 -3.15
N PHE A 96 12.07 2.51 -3.35
CA PHE A 96 11.68 1.63 -2.23
C PHE A 96 12.88 1.06 -1.48
N ALA A 97 14.01 0.82 -2.14
CA ALA A 97 15.26 0.42 -1.47
C ALA A 97 15.80 1.52 -0.55
N GLY A 98 15.69 2.79 -0.94
CA GLY A 98 15.98 3.94 -0.08
C GLY A 98 14.99 4.05 1.07
N PHE A 99 13.69 3.93 0.77
CA PHE A 99 12.64 4.01 1.79
C PHE A 99 12.75 2.89 2.84
N ALA A 100 13.08 1.66 2.44
CA ALA A 100 13.24 0.52 3.35
C ALA A 100 14.35 0.72 4.41
N GLN A 101 15.35 1.56 4.11
CA GLN A 101 16.40 1.95 5.05
C GLN A 101 15.86 2.87 6.16
N LEU A 102 14.80 3.64 5.89
CA LEU A 102 14.14 4.51 6.87
C LEU A 102 13.21 3.75 7.82
N LEU A 103 12.80 2.52 7.45
CA LEU A 103 11.91 1.67 8.24
C LEU A 103 12.64 1.01 9.43
N THR A 104 13.12 1.78 10.41
CA THR A 104 13.72 1.22 11.63
C THR A 104 12.68 0.41 12.43
N PRO A 105 13.09 -0.47 13.37
CA PRO A 105 12.14 -1.17 14.24
C PRO A 105 11.20 -0.23 15.00
N GLU A 106 11.69 0.95 15.40
CA GLU A 106 10.90 1.98 16.07
C GLU A 106 9.89 2.61 15.11
N PHE A 107 10.29 2.88 13.87
CA PHE A 107 9.39 3.38 12.83
C PHE A 107 8.25 2.40 12.57
N ILE A 108 8.58 1.10 12.41
CA ILE A 108 7.58 0.05 12.18
C ILE A 108 6.66 -0.10 13.39
N ALA A 109 7.21 -0.06 14.60
CA ALA A 109 6.43 -0.19 15.83
C ALA A 109 5.47 0.98 16.06
N ALA A 110 5.75 2.15 15.47
CA ALA A 110 4.91 3.34 15.56
C ALA A 110 4.05 3.58 14.31
N PHE A 111 4.19 2.75 13.27
CA PHE A 111 3.44 2.85 12.02
C PHE A 111 1.96 2.54 12.26
N GLU A 112 1.09 3.39 11.74
CA GLU A 112 -0.36 3.27 11.87
C GLU A 112 -1.03 3.78 10.58
N ILE A 113 -1.86 2.94 9.96
CA ILE A 113 -2.77 3.37 8.90
C ILE A 113 -3.93 4.13 9.56
N THR A 114 -4.07 5.41 9.20
CA THR A 114 -5.07 6.32 9.79
C THR A 114 -6.33 6.42 8.91
N ARG A 115 -6.20 6.20 7.61
CA ARG A 115 -7.30 6.09 6.65
C ARG A 115 -6.91 5.10 5.57
N GLN A 116 -7.85 4.28 5.14
CA GLN A 116 -7.70 3.42 3.98
C GLN A 116 -9.05 3.31 3.26
N GLY A 117 -9.05 3.17 1.95
CA GLY A 117 -10.25 2.92 1.16
C GLY A 117 -9.97 2.88 -0.33
N ALA A 118 -10.96 2.45 -1.09
CA ALA A 118 -10.90 2.44 -2.55
C ALA A 118 -12.25 2.83 -3.16
N ALA A 119 -12.19 3.36 -4.38
CA ALA A 119 -13.35 3.64 -5.23
C ALA A 119 -12.96 3.37 -6.69
N GLY A 120 -13.56 2.33 -7.28
CA GLY A 120 -13.18 1.84 -8.61
C GLY A 120 -11.70 1.44 -8.64
N ASP A 121 -10.96 2.01 -9.59
CA ASP A 121 -9.55 1.73 -9.85
C ASP A 121 -8.59 2.50 -8.93
N VAL A 122 -9.10 3.30 -7.98
CA VAL A 122 -8.28 4.16 -7.13
C VAL A 122 -8.34 3.69 -5.69
N ALA A 123 -7.18 3.45 -5.09
CA ALA A 123 -7.02 3.23 -3.65
C ALA A 123 -6.30 4.41 -3.01
N TYR A 124 -6.66 4.73 -1.78
CA TYR A 124 -6.12 5.85 -1.03
C TYR A 124 -5.83 5.42 0.40
N GLN A 125 -4.70 5.86 0.93
CA GLN A 125 -4.42 5.80 2.35
C GLN A 125 -3.74 7.04 2.89
N THR A 126 -3.95 7.25 4.19
CA THR A 126 -3.06 8.04 5.03
C THR A 126 -2.53 7.19 6.15
N TRP A 127 -1.31 7.46 6.55
CA TRP A 127 -0.63 6.77 7.64
C TRP A 127 0.20 7.78 8.44
N LYS A 128 0.71 7.33 9.58
CA LYS A 128 1.67 8.06 10.39
C LYS A 128 2.66 7.06 10.99
N SER A 129 3.84 7.54 11.36
CA SER A 129 4.79 6.79 12.18
C SER A 129 5.35 7.69 13.28
N GLY A 130 4.81 7.50 14.48
CA GLY A 130 5.19 8.26 15.67
C GLY A 130 5.18 9.78 15.44
N THR A 131 6.21 10.45 15.94
CA THR A 131 6.45 11.88 15.70
C THR A 131 7.36 12.14 14.48
N ALA A 132 8.02 11.10 13.96
CA ALA A 132 8.94 11.20 12.83
C ALA A 132 8.19 11.51 11.52
N VAL A 133 7.03 10.87 11.34
CA VAL A 133 6.12 11.13 10.21
C VAL A 133 4.69 11.26 10.75
N PRO A 134 4.25 12.45 11.17
CA PRO A 134 2.89 12.66 11.65
C PRO A 134 1.82 12.53 10.54
N LEU A 135 2.21 12.64 9.26
CA LEU A 135 1.33 12.40 8.12
C LEU A 135 2.11 11.89 6.91
N GLY A 136 1.73 10.72 6.41
CA GLY A 136 2.07 10.17 5.10
C GLY A 136 0.82 9.82 4.32
N THR A 137 0.91 9.82 2.99
CA THR A 137 -0.21 9.47 2.11
C THR A 137 0.26 8.77 0.85
N ASP A 138 -0.54 7.79 0.43
CA ASP A 138 -0.39 7.07 -0.82
C ASP A 138 -1.72 7.06 -1.56
N THR A 139 -1.69 7.35 -2.86
CA THR A 139 -2.83 7.09 -3.76
C THR A 139 -2.36 6.19 -4.87
N LEU A 140 -3.05 5.06 -5.09
CA LEU A 140 -2.72 4.09 -6.13
C LEU A 140 -3.81 4.10 -7.21
N VAL A 141 -3.41 4.20 -8.47
CA VAL A 141 -4.27 3.93 -9.63
C VAL A 141 -3.95 2.54 -10.15
N VAL A 142 -4.88 1.62 -9.99
CA VAL A 142 -4.74 0.19 -10.26
C VAL A 142 -5.53 -0.18 -11.51
N ARG A 143 -4.86 -0.74 -12.51
CA ARG A 143 -5.46 -1.25 -13.74
C ARG A 143 -4.95 -2.66 -13.99
N ASP A 144 -5.87 -3.56 -14.35
CA ASP A 144 -5.55 -4.98 -14.57
C ASP A 144 -4.80 -5.63 -13.38
N GLY A 145 -5.11 -5.17 -12.15
CA GLY A 145 -4.47 -5.66 -10.93
C GLY A 145 -3.04 -5.17 -10.70
N LEU A 146 -2.59 -4.12 -11.41
CA LEU A 146 -1.28 -3.51 -11.28
C LEU A 146 -1.37 -1.99 -11.06
N ILE A 147 -0.49 -1.45 -10.23
CA ILE A 147 -0.30 -0.02 -10.00
C ILE A 147 0.32 0.58 -11.26
N THR A 148 -0.43 1.47 -11.91
CA THR A 148 0.04 2.25 -13.08
C THR A 148 0.52 3.65 -12.67
N THR A 149 -0.01 4.18 -11.57
CA THR A 149 0.40 5.46 -11.00
C THR A 149 0.26 5.39 -9.50
N MET A 150 1.25 5.91 -8.79
CA MET A 150 1.18 6.15 -7.36
C MET A 150 1.51 7.61 -7.08
N THR A 151 0.82 8.25 -6.14
CA THR A 151 1.28 9.50 -5.55
C THR A 151 1.77 9.22 -4.15
N PHE A 152 2.90 9.77 -3.75
CA PHE A 152 3.48 9.61 -2.42
C PHE A 152 3.82 10.98 -1.84
N ALA A 153 3.49 11.22 -0.57
CA ALA A 153 4.06 12.31 0.19
C ALA A 153 4.10 11.97 1.68
N ALA A 154 5.15 12.42 2.36
CA ALA A 154 5.25 12.35 3.81
C ALA A 154 5.75 13.69 4.35
N TYR A 155 5.07 14.19 5.37
CA TYR A 155 5.55 15.34 6.13
C TYR A 155 6.50 14.84 7.22
N MET A 156 7.74 15.33 7.19
CA MET A 156 8.78 15.06 8.17
C MET A 156 9.12 16.37 8.89
N PRO A 157 8.70 16.55 10.15
CA PRO A 157 9.05 17.73 10.94
C PRO A 157 10.56 17.82 11.12
N SER A 158 11.10 19.04 11.03
CA SER A 158 12.49 19.38 11.35
C SER A 158 12.79 19.31 12.85
#